data_AF-A0A2G9C543-F1
#
_entry.id   AF-A0A2G9C543-F1
#
_cell.length_a   1.000
_cell.length_b   1.000
_cell.length_c   1.000
_cell.angle_alpha   90.00
_cell.angle_beta   90.00
_cell.angle_gamma   90.00
#
_symmetry.space_group_name_H-M   'P 1'
#
loop_
_entity.id
_entity.type
_entity.pdbx_description
1 polymer ?
#
loop_
_entity_poly.entity_id
_entity_poly.type
_entity_poly.pdbx_seq_one_letter_code
_entity_poly.pdbx_strand_id
1 'polypeptide(L)'
;MLDLRAPGLEPEAQLAVITGDLPQGAVPSQALESVRLLMLVSDWVLRPAQQEELANGWPALHSRPALQFAPVAITPDELPGAWYLGRAALQLQIMRNGRKQAVVDAKAGMQWSFGDLLAEATRNRPLRAGTLVGAGMPALGKPVVLEAGDSLRIEFKLGDGPGPFGAIDMDLADSEDASALATDADADGDGDGDADAADEPPPADSHEPPRATDEASHEASVQPRAAKAADTHEGDLDEPASP
;
A
#
# COMPACT_ATOMS: atom_id res chain seq x y z
N MET A 1 -15.61 -0.77 13.39
CA MET A 1 -15.26 -2.13 13.85
C MET A 1 -15.22 -3.00 12.61
N LEU A 2 -14.08 -3.62 12.26
CA LEU A 2 -14.07 -4.57 11.13
C LEU A 2 -14.88 -5.80 11.57
N ASP A 3 -15.82 -6.27 10.74
CA ASP A 3 -16.54 -7.53 10.97
C ASP A 3 -15.59 -8.69 10.60
N LEU A 4 -15.08 -9.37 11.63
CA LEU A 4 -13.97 -10.32 11.55
C LEU A 4 -14.42 -11.77 11.33
N ARG A 5 -15.63 -11.96 10.82
CA ARG A 5 -16.12 -13.29 10.44
C ARG A 5 -15.33 -13.94 9.30
N ALA A 6 -14.39 -13.21 8.69
CA ALA A 6 -13.46 -13.74 7.70
C ALA A 6 -12.15 -14.23 8.39
N PRO A 7 -11.95 -15.55 8.60
CA PRO A 7 -10.69 -16.08 9.08
C PRO A 7 -9.54 -15.73 8.13
N GLY A 8 -8.33 -15.57 8.66
CA GLY A 8 -7.15 -15.28 7.84
C GLY A 8 -6.85 -13.79 7.65
N LEU A 9 -7.26 -12.95 8.60
CA LEU A 9 -6.84 -11.55 8.65
C LEU A 9 -5.38 -11.46 9.12
N GLU A 10 -4.57 -10.75 8.34
CA GLU A 10 -3.16 -10.50 8.64
C GLU A 10 -2.82 -9.00 8.53
N PRO A 11 -2.04 -8.43 9.47
CA PRO A 11 -1.51 -7.10 9.35
C PRO A 11 -0.24 -7.09 8.48
N GLU A 12 -0.23 -6.28 7.42
CA GLU A 12 0.95 -5.95 6.61
C GLU A 12 1.52 -4.60 7.06
N ALA A 13 2.10 -4.61 8.26
CA ALA A 13 2.75 -3.44 8.85
C ALA A 13 4.03 -3.07 8.11
N GLN A 14 4.17 -1.78 7.81
CA GLN A 14 5.24 -1.23 7.00
C GLN A 14 5.55 0.23 7.37
N LEU A 15 6.76 0.65 7.03
CA LEU A 15 7.09 2.06 6.99
C LEU A 15 6.50 2.68 5.72
N ALA A 16 5.99 3.90 5.80
CA ALA A 16 5.56 4.68 4.65
C ALA A 16 6.12 6.10 4.71
N VAL A 17 6.13 6.76 3.55
CA VAL A 17 6.49 8.17 3.40
C VAL A 17 5.34 8.97 2.83
N ILE A 18 5.23 10.23 3.25
CA ILE A 18 4.41 11.24 2.61
C ILE A 18 5.33 12.19 1.85
N THR A 19 5.03 12.44 0.57
CA THR A 19 5.88 13.25 -0.31
C THR A 19 5.38 14.69 -0.44
N GLY A 20 6.28 15.59 -0.85
CA GLY A 20 5.93 16.82 -1.54
C GLY A 20 5.56 16.55 -3.01
N ASP A 21 5.50 17.60 -3.82
CA ASP A 21 5.37 17.45 -5.27
C ASP A 21 6.63 16.80 -5.86
N LEU A 22 6.42 15.85 -6.77
CA LEU A 22 7.48 15.14 -7.46
C LEU A 22 7.11 15.00 -8.94
N PRO A 23 7.95 15.48 -9.89
CA PRO A 23 7.62 15.40 -11.30
C PRO A 23 7.64 13.96 -11.81
N GLN A 24 6.98 13.72 -12.94
CA GLN A 24 7.05 12.46 -13.66
C GLN A 24 8.50 12.17 -14.07
N GLY A 25 8.94 10.91 -13.92
CA GLY A 25 10.27 10.46 -14.30
C GLY A 25 11.39 10.96 -13.39
N ALA A 26 11.10 11.24 -12.12
CA ALA A 26 12.11 11.67 -11.16
C ALA A 26 13.15 10.57 -10.92
N VAL A 27 14.42 10.98 -10.77
CA VAL A 27 15.51 10.07 -10.39
C VAL A 27 15.49 9.80 -8.88
N PRO A 28 16.07 8.69 -8.38
CA PRO A 28 15.98 8.31 -6.96
C PRO A 28 16.45 9.39 -5.96
N SER A 29 17.49 10.16 -6.29
CA SER A 29 17.97 11.25 -5.42
C SER A 29 16.94 12.37 -5.27
N GLN A 30 16.37 12.83 -6.38
CA GLN A 30 15.28 13.82 -6.40
C GLN A 30 14.03 13.29 -5.68
N ALA A 31 13.73 12.01 -5.88
CA ALA A 31 12.60 11.35 -5.25
C ALA A 31 12.76 11.31 -3.72
N LEU A 32 13.96 10.98 -3.22
CA LEU A 32 14.26 10.98 -1.80
C LEU A 32 14.15 12.38 -1.17
N GLU A 33 14.60 13.43 -1.87
CA GLU A 33 14.47 14.83 -1.41
C GLU A 33 12.99 15.29 -1.30
N SER A 34 12.06 14.60 -1.95
CA SER A 34 10.64 14.91 -1.85
C SER A 34 9.97 14.38 -0.59
N VAL A 35 10.62 13.49 0.17
CA VAL A 35 10.05 12.95 1.42
C VAL A 35 9.83 14.08 2.43
N ARG A 36 8.64 14.14 3.01
CA ARG A 36 8.25 15.15 4.02
C ARG A 36 8.01 14.52 5.38
N LEU A 37 7.30 13.39 5.40
CA LEU A 37 6.99 12.67 6.63
C LEU A 37 7.23 11.17 6.46
N LEU A 38 7.49 10.52 7.59
CA LEU A 38 7.59 9.07 7.77
C LEU A 38 6.47 8.65 8.73
N MET A 39 5.87 7.47 8.50
CA MET A 39 4.88 6.93 9.43
C MET A 39 4.80 5.40 9.38
N LEU A 40 4.33 4.80 10.48
CA LEU A 40 3.90 3.41 10.49
C LEU A 40 2.49 3.30 9.88
N VAL A 41 2.36 2.39 8.92
CA VAL A 41 1.09 2.03 8.27
C VAL A 41 0.92 0.52 8.35
N SER A 42 -0.29 0.04 8.59
CA SER A 42 -0.64 -1.36 8.45
C SER A 42 -1.79 -1.49 7.48
N ASP A 43 -1.55 -2.23 6.40
CA ASP A 43 -2.62 -2.67 5.52
C ASP A 43 -3.17 -3.99 6.04
N TRP A 44 -4.48 -4.15 6.00
CA TRP A 44 -5.15 -5.33 6.51
C TRP A 44 -5.41 -6.27 5.35
N VAL A 45 -5.02 -7.54 5.47
CA VAL A 45 -5.17 -8.50 4.37
C VAL A 45 -5.96 -9.72 4.80
N LEU A 46 -7.04 -9.99 4.07
CA LEU A 46 -7.82 -11.22 4.17
C LEU A 46 -7.23 -12.25 3.18
N ARG A 47 -6.41 -13.16 3.68
CA ARG A 47 -5.67 -14.11 2.82
C ARG A 47 -6.54 -15.01 1.96
N PRO A 48 -7.67 -15.56 2.43
CA PRO A 48 -8.54 -16.36 1.56
C PRO A 48 -9.09 -15.55 0.38
N ALA A 49 -9.58 -14.32 0.63
CA ALA A 49 -10.06 -13.43 -0.42
C ALA A 49 -8.93 -13.03 -1.39
N GLN A 50 -7.72 -12.78 -0.88
CA GLN A 50 -6.57 -12.47 -1.72
C GLN A 50 -6.22 -13.61 -2.68
N GLN A 51 -6.26 -14.85 -2.18
CA GLN A 51 -5.98 -16.03 -2.99
C GLN A 51 -7.03 -16.22 -4.08
N GLU A 52 -8.31 -16.03 -3.77
CA GLU A 52 -9.40 -16.09 -4.73
C GLU A 52 -9.30 -15.00 -5.80
N GLU A 53 -9.05 -13.75 -5.40
CA GLU A 53 -8.87 -12.64 -6.34
C GLU A 53 -7.69 -12.89 -7.28
N LEU A 54 -6.55 -13.34 -6.74
CA LEU A 54 -5.37 -13.69 -7.55
C LEU A 54 -5.63 -14.85 -8.51
N ALA A 55 -6.32 -15.90 -8.05
CA ALA A 55 -6.63 -17.08 -8.87
C ALA A 55 -7.53 -16.74 -10.07
N ASN A 56 -8.41 -15.74 -9.90
CA ASN A 56 -9.33 -15.29 -10.94
C ASN A 56 -8.83 -14.07 -11.73
N GLY A 57 -7.67 -13.51 -11.38
CA GLY A 57 -7.13 -12.30 -12.01
C GLY A 57 -7.94 -11.04 -11.71
N TRP A 58 -8.62 -11.01 -10.57
CA TRP A 58 -9.42 -9.87 -10.11
C TRP A 58 -8.56 -8.82 -9.40
N PRO A 59 -8.98 -7.54 -9.40
CA PRO A 59 -8.35 -6.53 -8.58
C PRO A 59 -8.54 -6.85 -7.09
N ALA A 60 -7.63 -6.35 -6.25
CA ALA A 60 -7.73 -6.46 -4.80
C ALA A 60 -8.81 -5.53 -4.23
N LEU A 61 -10.07 -5.95 -4.29
CA LEU A 61 -11.22 -5.14 -3.89
C LEU A 61 -11.73 -5.51 -2.50
N HIS A 62 -11.66 -6.80 -2.16
CA HIS A 62 -12.16 -7.37 -0.92
C HIS A 62 -11.03 -7.84 -0.01
N SER A 63 -9.89 -8.25 -0.58
CA SER A 63 -8.79 -8.76 0.24
C SER A 63 -8.11 -7.71 1.10
N ARG A 64 -8.29 -6.42 0.84
CA ARG A 64 -7.64 -5.32 1.56
C ARG A 64 -8.68 -4.36 2.17
N PRO A 65 -9.38 -4.77 3.24
CA PRO A 65 -10.55 -4.05 3.74
C PRO A 65 -10.25 -2.70 4.39
N ALA A 66 -9.02 -2.48 4.89
CA ALA A 66 -8.69 -1.25 5.60
C ALA A 66 -7.20 -0.94 5.56
N LEU A 67 -6.89 0.35 5.60
CA LEU A 67 -5.56 0.87 5.85
C LEU A 67 -5.56 1.60 7.19
N GLN A 68 -4.62 1.26 8.06
CA GLN A 68 -4.50 1.86 9.39
C GLN A 68 -3.16 2.56 9.57
N PHE A 69 -3.18 3.65 10.31
CA PHE A 69 -2.05 4.52 10.54
C PHE A 69 -1.70 4.56 12.02
N ALA A 70 -0.41 4.63 12.34
CA ALA A 70 0.00 5.01 13.69
C ALA A 70 -0.36 6.48 13.97
N PRO A 71 -0.49 6.87 15.26
CA PRO A 71 -0.99 8.20 15.63
C PRO A 71 -0.10 9.37 15.19
N VAL A 72 1.19 9.13 14.95
CA VAL A 72 2.17 10.18 14.65
C VAL A 72 2.91 9.90 13.35
N ALA A 73 3.00 10.92 12.50
CA ALA A 73 3.96 11.01 11.41
C ALA A 73 5.05 12.01 11.78
N ILE A 74 6.31 11.70 11.46
CA ILE A 74 7.49 12.47 11.86
C ILE A 74 8.29 12.91 10.63
N THR A 75 9.10 13.95 10.72
CA THR A 75 10.04 14.31 9.66
C THR A 75 11.27 13.39 9.68
N PRO A 76 12.00 13.23 8.55
CA PRO A 76 13.19 12.39 8.52
C PRO A 76 14.29 12.79 9.51
N ASP A 77 14.43 14.08 9.83
CA ASP A 77 15.41 14.60 10.78
C ASP A 77 15.08 14.26 12.26
N GLU A 78 13.84 13.87 12.55
CA GLU A 78 13.44 13.32 13.86
C GLU A 78 13.91 11.86 14.07
N LEU A 79 14.56 11.25 13.08
CA LEU A 79 15.23 9.94 13.17
C LEU A 79 16.77 10.06 13.04
N PRO A 80 17.46 10.77 13.95
CA PRO A 80 18.89 11.02 13.83
C PRO A 80 19.69 9.73 13.81
N GLY A 81 20.50 9.54 12.77
CA GLY A 81 21.33 8.34 12.58
C GLY A 81 20.56 7.06 12.21
N ALA A 82 19.23 7.06 12.28
CA ALA A 82 18.39 5.93 11.93
C ALA A 82 17.82 6.04 10.50
N TRP A 83 17.59 7.25 9.99
CA TRP A 83 17.23 7.46 8.58
C TRP A 83 18.47 7.60 7.69
N TYR A 84 18.62 6.71 6.71
CA TYR A 84 19.78 6.70 5.81
C TYR A 84 19.42 6.21 4.40
N LEU A 85 19.70 7.03 3.38
CA LEU A 85 19.49 6.73 1.96
C LEU A 85 18.10 6.12 1.68
N GLY A 86 17.04 6.70 2.25
CA GLY A 86 15.67 6.25 2.01
C GLY A 86 15.29 4.93 2.70
N ARG A 87 16.01 4.53 3.75
CA ARG A 87 15.66 3.40 4.63
C ARG A 87 15.79 3.83 6.09
N ALA A 88 15.02 3.21 6.98
CA ALA A 88 15.08 3.48 8.42
C ALA A 88 15.59 2.25 9.19
N ALA A 89 16.64 2.43 9.99
CA ALA A 89 17.16 1.42 10.92
C ALA A 89 16.27 1.34 12.17
N LEU A 90 15.07 0.79 12.00
CA LEU A 90 14.05 0.61 13.03
C LEU A 90 13.70 -0.87 13.19
N GLN A 91 13.23 -1.25 14.37
CA GLN A 91 12.69 -2.59 14.62
C GLN A 91 11.17 -2.56 14.62
N LEU A 92 10.52 -3.27 13.69
CA LEU A 92 9.08 -3.50 13.74
C LEU A 92 8.79 -4.56 14.80
N GLN A 93 7.94 -4.22 15.76
CA GLN A 93 7.47 -5.11 16.81
C GLN A 93 5.95 -5.26 16.73
N ILE A 94 5.50 -6.51 16.71
CA ILE A 94 4.08 -6.87 16.79
C ILE A 94 3.87 -7.64 18.10
N MET A 95 2.88 -7.26 18.89
CA MET A 95 2.42 -7.99 20.06
C MET A 95 0.98 -8.46 19.81
N ARG A 96 0.74 -9.77 19.92
CA ARG A 96 -0.59 -10.38 19.86
C ARG A 96 -0.92 -10.93 21.24
N ASN A 97 -2.04 -10.54 21.83
CA ASN A 97 -2.47 -11.00 23.17
C ASN A 97 -1.38 -10.82 24.24
N GLY A 98 -0.71 -9.66 24.23
CA GLY A 98 0.41 -9.34 25.12
C GLY A 98 1.71 -10.11 24.84
N ARG A 99 1.76 -10.98 23.83
CA ARG A 99 2.93 -11.78 23.48
C ARG A 99 3.64 -11.21 22.25
N LYS A 100 4.93 -10.90 22.41
CA LYS A 100 5.80 -10.41 21.35
C LYS A 100 5.98 -11.49 20.27
N GLN A 101 5.69 -11.13 19.03
CA GLN A 101 5.93 -11.92 17.83
C GLN A 101 7.38 -11.74 17.35
N ALA A 102 7.73 -12.29 16.19
CA ALA A 102 9.05 -12.06 15.60
C ALA A 102 9.29 -10.56 15.37
N VAL A 103 10.47 -10.08 15.75
CA VAL A 103 10.91 -8.70 15.52
C VAL A 103 11.56 -8.62 14.15
N VAL A 104 11.18 -7.61 13.36
CA VAL A 104 11.69 -7.43 12.01
C VAL A 104 12.55 -6.18 11.94
N ASP A 105 13.78 -6.31 11.44
CA ASP A 105 14.61 -5.15 11.11
C ASP A 105 14.08 -4.51 9.82
N ALA A 106 13.58 -3.28 9.94
CA ALA A 106 12.93 -2.57 8.85
C ALA A 106 13.90 -2.28 7.69
N LYS A 107 15.13 -1.89 8.01
CA LYS A 107 16.14 -1.56 7.00
C LYS A 107 16.53 -2.80 6.20
N ALA A 108 16.74 -3.92 6.87
CA ALA A 108 17.09 -5.19 6.24
C ALA A 108 15.91 -5.82 5.48
N GLY A 109 14.69 -5.63 5.96
CA GLY A 109 13.47 -6.12 5.31
C GLY A 109 13.03 -5.32 4.08
N MET A 110 13.54 -4.10 3.89
CA MET A 110 13.25 -3.25 2.73
C MET A 110 14.15 -3.60 1.53
N GLN A 111 13.57 -4.26 0.53
CA GLN A 111 14.26 -4.59 -0.73
C GLN A 111 14.72 -3.32 -1.48
N TRP A 112 13.84 -2.33 -1.59
CA TRP A 112 14.11 -1.06 -2.26
C TRP A 112 14.14 0.12 -1.28
N SER A 113 14.91 1.16 -1.59
CA SER A 113 14.84 2.42 -0.82
C SER A 113 13.60 3.22 -1.22
N PHE A 114 13.18 4.16 -0.39
CA PHE A 114 12.14 5.12 -0.79
C PHE A 114 12.53 5.97 -1.99
N GLY A 115 13.82 6.24 -2.21
CA GLY A 115 14.27 6.89 -3.45
C GLY A 115 13.91 6.07 -4.68
N ASP A 116 14.18 4.77 -4.64
CA ASP A 116 13.87 3.84 -5.74
C ASP A 116 12.36 3.67 -5.94
N LEU A 117 11.61 3.46 -4.85
CA LEU A 117 10.15 3.27 -4.88
C LEU A 117 9.43 4.50 -5.44
N LEU A 118 9.83 5.70 -5.02
CA LEU A 118 9.21 6.94 -5.47
C LEU A 118 9.59 7.26 -6.92
N ALA A 119 10.84 7.03 -7.32
CA ALA A 119 11.25 7.16 -8.72
C ALA A 119 10.39 6.25 -9.61
N GLU A 120 10.20 4.99 -9.20
CA GLU A 120 9.34 4.05 -9.91
C GLU A 120 7.87 4.49 -9.93
N ALA A 121 7.34 4.96 -8.81
CA ALA A 121 5.97 5.48 -8.73
C ALA A 121 5.73 6.68 -9.67
N THR A 122 6.78 7.45 -9.98
CA THR A 122 6.72 8.57 -10.92
C THR A 122 6.94 8.19 -12.38
N ARG A 123 7.19 6.92 -12.72
CA ARG A 123 7.54 6.50 -14.10
C ARG A 123 6.56 7.06 -15.15
N ASN A 124 5.25 6.98 -14.84
CA ASN A 124 4.18 7.32 -15.78
C ASN A 124 3.26 8.44 -15.31
N ARG A 125 3.57 9.11 -14.19
CA ARG A 125 2.80 10.23 -13.65
C ARG A 125 3.61 11.05 -12.64
N PRO A 126 3.29 12.33 -12.41
CA PRO A 126 3.81 13.03 -11.23
C PRO A 126 3.15 12.53 -9.94
N LEU A 127 3.79 12.75 -8.80
CA LEU A 127 3.16 12.67 -7.47
C LEU A 127 2.88 14.08 -6.95
N ARG A 128 1.77 14.23 -6.25
CA ARG A 128 1.40 15.50 -5.62
C ARG A 128 1.77 15.50 -4.15
N ALA A 129 1.99 16.69 -3.60
CA ALA A 129 2.16 16.85 -2.16
C ALA A 129 1.03 16.14 -1.38
N GLY A 130 1.41 15.35 -0.38
CA GLY A 130 0.50 14.50 0.38
C GLY A 130 0.37 13.06 -0.14
N THR A 131 1.05 12.69 -1.23
CA THR A 131 1.03 11.29 -1.68
C THR A 131 1.71 10.40 -0.65
N LEU A 132 1.02 9.33 -0.26
CA LEU A 132 1.54 8.28 0.63
C LEU A 132 2.09 7.11 -0.20
N VAL A 133 3.31 6.67 0.10
CA VAL A 133 3.91 5.47 -0.49
C VAL A 133 4.46 4.58 0.62
N GLY A 134 3.99 3.34 0.67
CA GLY A 134 4.48 2.32 1.59
C GLY A 134 5.74 1.60 1.07
N ALA A 135 6.58 1.13 1.98
CA ALA A 135 7.77 0.36 1.65
C ALA A 135 7.47 -1.08 1.19
N GLY A 136 6.23 -1.54 1.38
CA GLY A 136 5.89 -2.95 1.42
C GLY A 136 6.18 -3.57 2.80
N MET A 137 5.55 -4.70 3.09
CA MET A 137 5.80 -5.44 4.33
C MET A 137 7.27 -5.92 4.33
N PRO A 138 8.06 -5.64 5.38
CA PRO A 138 9.42 -6.12 5.45
C PRO A 138 9.41 -7.66 5.52
N ALA A 139 9.94 -8.29 4.47
CA ALA A 139 9.74 -9.71 4.19
C ALA A 139 10.64 -10.61 5.04
N LEU A 140 10.48 -10.62 6.37
CA LEU A 140 11.21 -11.52 7.27
C LEU A 140 10.37 -11.81 8.52
N GLY A 141 9.65 -12.93 8.55
CA GLY A 141 8.88 -13.34 9.73
C GLY A 141 7.86 -14.44 9.44
N LYS A 142 7.33 -15.06 10.50
CA LYS A 142 6.12 -15.89 10.37
C LYS A 142 4.91 -14.96 10.23
N PRO A 143 3.95 -15.25 9.32
CA PRO A 143 2.70 -14.50 9.25
C PRO A 143 1.99 -14.45 10.61
N VAL A 144 1.46 -13.29 10.95
CA VAL A 144 0.62 -13.11 12.14
C VAL A 144 -0.83 -13.18 11.69
N VAL A 145 -1.43 -14.35 11.81
CA VAL A 145 -2.86 -14.55 11.54
C VAL A 145 -3.64 -14.24 12.81
N LEU A 146 -4.65 -13.40 12.68
CA LEU A 146 -5.52 -13.01 13.77
C LEU A 146 -6.82 -13.81 13.80
N GLU A 147 -7.35 -13.94 15.00
CA GLU A 147 -8.61 -14.59 15.35
C GLU A 147 -9.50 -13.58 16.09
N ALA A 148 -10.81 -13.83 16.11
CA ALA A 148 -11.75 -13.04 16.90
C ALA A 148 -11.32 -13.02 18.39
N GLY A 149 -11.46 -11.85 19.03
CA GLY A 149 -11.03 -11.63 20.42
C GLY A 149 -9.53 -11.35 20.61
N ASP A 150 -8.72 -11.36 19.55
CA ASP A 150 -7.30 -11.01 19.65
C ASP A 150 -7.09 -9.52 19.94
N SER A 151 -6.14 -9.21 20.82
CA SER A 151 -5.54 -7.86 20.90
C SER A 151 -4.25 -7.80 20.10
N LEU A 152 -4.04 -6.68 19.41
CA LEU A 152 -2.87 -6.43 18.58
C LEU A 152 -2.28 -5.06 18.85
N ARG A 153 -0.97 -5.03 19.08
CA ARG A 153 -0.18 -3.80 19.13
C ARG A 153 0.99 -3.87 18.15
N ILE A 154 1.10 -2.88 17.26
CA ILE A 154 2.15 -2.75 16.26
C ILE A 154 2.89 -1.43 16.47
N GLU A 155 4.21 -1.48 16.60
CA GLU A 155 5.04 -0.27 16.73
C GLU A 155 6.42 -0.47 16.08
N PHE A 156 7.01 0.62 15.59
CA PHE A 156 8.46 0.64 15.34
C PHE A 156 9.19 1.08 16.60
N LYS A 157 10.37 0.51 16.84
CA LYS A 157 11.26 0.86 17.94
C LYS A 157 12.59 1.36 17.41
N LEU A 158 13.13 2.37 18.10
CA LEU A 158 14.52 2.81 17.95
C LEU A 158 15.28 2.39 19.23
N GLY A 159 16.04 1.30 19.14
CA GLY A 159 16.63 0.66 20.33
C GLY A 159 15.56 0.23 21.33
N ASP A 160 15.82 0.41 22.62
CA ASP A 160 14.91 0.07 23.71
C ASP A 160 13.92 1.20 24.10
N GLY A 161 13.94 2.32 23.37
CA GLY A 161 13.13 3.50 23.65
C GLY A 161 11.66 3.38 23.23
N PRO A 162 10.85 4.43 23.47
CA PRO A 162 9.51 4.54 22.89
C PRO A 162 9.59 4.58 21.35
N GLY A 163 8.54 4.08 20.70
CA GLY A 163 8.45 4.10 19.25
C GLY A 163 8.19 5.51 18.71
N PRO A 164 8.86 5.94 17.63
CA PRO A 164 8.79 7.33 17.16
C PRO A 164 7.43 7.70 16.56
N PHE A 165 6.60 6.72 16.18
CA PHE A 165 5.28 6.94 15.57
C PHE A 165 4.10 6.74 16.54
N GLY A 166 4.37 6.34 17.79
CA GLY A 166 3.38 5.65 18.62
C GLY A 166 3.11 4.23 18.12
N ALA A 167 1.98 3.66 18.55
CA ALA A 167 1.58 2.30 18.18
C ALA A 167 0.18 2.30 17.55
N ILE A 168 0.01 1.40 16.58
CA ILE A 168 -1.32 0.93 16.21
C ILE A 168 -1.72 -0.08 17.28
N ASP A 169 -2.81 0.18 17.98
CA ASP A 169 -3.30 -0.65 19.09
C ASP A 169 -4.79 -0.92 18.86
N MET A 170 -5.18 -2.19 18.88
CA MET A 170 -6.57 -2.59 18.64
C MET A 170 -6.94 -3.89 19.32
N ASP A 171 -8.22 -3.99 19.63
CA ASP A 171 -8.87 -5.23 20.02
C ASP A 171 -9.81 -5.67 18.88
N LEU A 172 -9.68 -6.93 18.48
CA LEU A 172 -10.57 -7.56 17.54
C LEU A 172 -11.84 -7.99 18.28
N ALA A 173 -12.97 -7.62 17.70
CA ALA A 173 -14.28 -8.04 18.16
C ALA A 173 -14.37 -9.56 18.38
N ASP A 174 -15.08 -9.97 19.43
CA ASP A 174 -15.62 -11.33 19.48
C ASP A 174 -16.71 -11.50 18.41
N SER A 175 -16.85 -12.74 17.91
CA SER A 175 -17.82 -13.06 16.86
C SER A 175 -19.28 -12.87 17.29
N GLU A 176 -19.57 -12.89 18.59
CA GLU A 176 -20.91 -12.69 19.15
C GLU A 176 -21.24 -11.18 19.30
N ASP A 177 -20.28 -10.35 19.69
CA ASP A 177 -20.47 -8.91 19.93
C ASP A 177 -20.76 -8.12 18.64
N ALA A 178 -20.22 -8.57 17.50
CA ALA A 178 -20.50 -7.95 16.20
C ALA A 178 -21.98 -8.07 15.79
N SER A 179 -22.72 -9.05 16.31
CA SER A 179 -24.14 -9.23 16.02
C SER A 179 -25.04 -8.27 16.81
N ALA A 180 -24.62 -7.83 18.00
CA ALA A 180 -25.38 -6.92 18.85
C ALA A 180 -25.28 -5.46 18.38
N LEU A 181 -24.13 -5.03 17.83
CA LEU A 181 -23.98 -3.68 17.26
C LEU A 181 -24.78 -3.46 15.95
N ALA A 182 -25.17 -4.53 15.26
CA ALA A 182 -26.00 -4.44 14.06
C ALA A 182 -27.49 -4.27 14.37
N THR A 183 -27.97 -4.73 15.54
CA THR A 183 -29.39 -4.67 15.92
C THR A 183 -29.82 -3.34 16.51
N ASP A 184 -28.90 -2.51 16.99
CA ASP A 184 -29.21 -1.20 17.56
C ASP A 184 -29.37 -0.09 16.51
N ALA A 185 -29.02 -0.36 15.23
CA ALA A 185 -29.19 0.61 14.14
C ALA A 185 -30.63 0.67 13.59
N ASP A 186 -31.49 -0.29 13.95
CA ASP A 186 -32.88 -0.41 13.49
C ASP A 186 -33.91 0.06 14.54
N ALA A 187 -33.48 0.61 15.67
CA ALA A 187 -34.35 0.90 16.82
C ALA A 187 -34.79 2.36 17.00
N ASP A 188 -34.44 3.28 16.08
CA ASP A 188 -34.91 4.67 16.11
C ASP A 188 -35.65 5.02 14.81
N GLY A 189 -36.94 4.69 14.76
CA GLY A 189 -37.78 4.93 13.59
C GLY A 189 -39.29 4.87 13.85
N ASP A 190 -39.77 5.38 14.99
CA ASP A 190 -41.20 5.69 15.17
C ASP A 190 -41.46 7.14 14.72
N GLY A 191 -42.22 7.29 13.64
CA GLY A 191 -42.66 8.59 13.14
C GLY A 191 -43.66 8.46 11.99
N ASP A 192 -44.94 8.52 12.33
CA ASP A 192 -46.13 8.54 11.47
C ASP A 192 -45.97 9.38 10.17
N GLY A 193 -46.51 8.86 9.06
CA GLY A 193 -46.60 9.60 7.80
C GLY A 193 -47.43 8.89 6.74
N ASP A 194 -48.65 9.38 6.54
CA ASP A 194 -49.72 8.95 5.65
C ASP A 194 -49.33 8.39 4.27
N ALA A 195 -50.13 7.40 3.85
CA ALA A 195 -50.23 6.93 2.49
C ALA A 195 -50.78 8.03 1.56
N ASP A 196 -50.07 8.30 0.46
CA ASP A 196 -50.70 8.81 -0.75
C ASP A 196 -50.08 8.20 -2.00
N ALA A 197 -50.94 7.96 -2.97
CA ALA A 197 -50.71 7.17 -4.17
C ALA A 197 -50.11 8.02 -5.32
N ALA A 198 -49.63 7.29 -6.33
CA ALA A 198 -49.24 7.70 -7.69
C ALA A 198 -47.81 8.27 -7.85
N ASP A 199 -46.95 7.54 -8.57
CA ASP A 199 -46.74 7.78 -10.01
C ASP A 199 -45.93 6.61 -10.61
N GLU A 200 -46.48 5.95 -11.62
CA GLU A 200 -45.80 4.88 -12.37
C GLU A 200 -45.03 5.53 -13.53
N PRO A 201 -43.70 5.35 -13.66
CA PRO A 201 -42.96 6.02 -14.72
C PRO A 201 -43.29 5.41 -16.10
N PRO A 202 -43.45 6.23 -17.16
CA PRO A 202 -43.77 5.73 -18.49
C PRO A 202 -42.60 4.95 -19.12
N PRO A 203 -42.88 4.03 -20.06
CA PRO A 203 -41.86 3.15 -20.63
C PRO A 203 -40.85 3.92 -21.49
N ALA A 204 -39.60 3.47 -21.43
CA ALA A 204 -38.47 4.03 -22.17
C ALA A 204 -38.63 3.89 -23.70
N ASP A 205 -38.47 5.00 -24.42
CA ASP A 205 -38.36 5.03 -25.87
C ASP A 205 -37.10 4.28 -26.33
N SER A 206 -37.29 3.38 -27.29
CA SER A 206 -36.22 2.63 -27.95
C SER A 206 -35.41 3.53 -28.88
N HIS A 207 -34.27 4.03 -28.41
CA HIS A 207 -33.27 4.65 -29.27
C HIS A 207 -32.41 3.56 -29.94
N GLU A 208 -32.64 3.36 -31.24
CA GLU A 208 -31.80 2.56 -32.13
C GLU A 208 -30.44 3.28 -32.36
N PRO A 209 -29.27 2.62 -32.23
CA PRO A 209 -27.99 3.26 -32.51
C PRO A 209 -27.77 3.40 -34.03
N PRO A 210 -27.20 4.51 -34.52
CA PRO A 210 -26.96 4.69 -35.94
C PRO A 210 -25.89 3.71 -36.46
N ARG A 211 -26.17 3.14 -37.64
CA ARG A 211 -25.29 2.25 -38.40
C ARG A 211 -23.95 2.93 -38.70
N ALA A 212 -22.85 2.20 -38.43
CA ALA A 212 -21.52 2.54 -38.88
C ALA A 212 -21.45 2.48 -40.42
N THR A 213 -21.02 3.56 -41.04
CA THR A 213 -20.61 3.59 -42.44
C THR A 213 -19.12 3.30 -42.56
N ASP A 214 -18.80 2.32 -43.40
CA ASP A 214 -17.47 1.99 -43.91
C ASP A 214 -16.78 3.22 -44.53
N GLU A 215 -15.61 3.58 -44.03
CA GLU A 215 -14.55 4.21 -44.85
C GLU A 215 -13.18 3.67 -44.41
N ALA A 216 -12.67 2.74 -45.22
CA ALA A 216 -11.29 2.31 -45.21
C ALA A 216 -10.43 3.34 -45.97
N SER A 217 -9.27 3.74 -45.41
CA SER A 217 -8.00 3.77 -46.16
C SER A 217 -6.78 4.22 -45.34
N HIS A 218 -5.70 3.43 -45.53
CA HIS A 218 -4.27 3.77 -45.49
C HIS A 218 -3.50 3.66 -44.16
N GLU A 219 -3.12 2.41 -43.84
CA GLU A 219 -1.88 2.11 -43.13
C GLU A 219 -0.66 2.39 -44.01
N ALA A 220 0.26 3.21 -43.50
CA ALA A 220 1.64 3.28 -43.98
C ALA A 220 2.55 2.62 -42.93
N SER A 221 3.06 1.44 -43.30
CA SER A 221 4.03 0.65 -42.55
C SER A 221 5.38 1.37 -42.48
N VAL A 222 5.93 1.56 -41.28
CA VAL A 222 7.34 1.94 -41.07
C VAL A 222 8.01 0.87 -40.22
N GLN A 223 8.94 0.15 -40.85
CA GLN A 223 9.75 -0.92 -40.25
C GLN A 223 10.83 -0.36 -39.30
N PRO A 224 11.24 -1.11 -38.27
CA PRO A 224 12.35 -0.73 -37.40
C PRO A 224 13.70 -0.91 -38.12
N ARG A 225 14.53 0.14 -38.09
CA ARG A 225 15.85 0.18 -38.72
C ARG A 225 16.90 -0.40 -37.78
N ALA A 226 17.57 -1.47 -38.20
CA ALA A 226 18.74 -2.02 -37.55
C ALA A 226 19.90 -1.02 -37.56
N ALA A 227 20.53 -0.81 -36.40
CA ALA A 227 21.79 -0.08 -36.27
C ALA A 227 22.93 -1.08 -36.05
N LYS A 228 23.99 -0.84 -36.81
CA LYS A 228 25.12 -1.68 -37.15
C LYS A 228 26.17 -1.68 -36.03
N ALA A 229 26.66 -2.86 -35.67
CA ALA A 229 27.87 -3.02 -34.86
C ALA A 229 29.09 -2.45 -35.60
N ALA A 230 29.86 -1.61 -34.92
CA ALA A 230 31.20 -1.21 -35.32
C ALA A 230 32.19 -1.84 -34.34
N ASP A 231 33.08 -2.61 -34.94
CA ASP A 231 34.20 -3.35 -34.38
C ASP A 231 35.41 -2.40 -34.27
N THR A 232 36.06 -2.38 -33.10
CA THR A 232 37.43 -1.86 -32.91
C THR A 232 38.11 -2.66 -31.80
N HIS A 233 38.83 -3.70 -32.20
CA HIS A 233 40.10 -4.16 -31.59
C HIS A 233 41.17 -3.07 -31.85
N GLU A 234 42.20 -2.79 -31.06
CA GLU A 234 43.08 -3.63 -30.22
C GLU A 234 44.03 -2.66 -29.47
N GLY A 235 44.59 -3.05 -28.31
CA GLY A 235 45.67 -2.28 -27.67
C GLY A 235 45.91 -2.60 -26.20
N ASP A 236 46.60 -3.71 -25.95
CA ASP A 236 47.31 -4.07 -24.71
C ASP A 236 48.22 -2.93 -24.19
N LEU A 237 48.41 -2.86 -22.86
CA LEU A 237 49.74 -2.86 -22.20
C LEU A 237 49.64 -2.61 -20.68
N ASP A 238 50.07 -3.64 -19.95
CA ASP A 238 50.89 -3.67 -18.72
C ASP A 238 50.56 -2.78 -17.51
N GLU A 239 50.18 -3.48 -16.44
CA GLU A 239 50.43 -3.15 -15.05
C GLU A 239 51.89 -3.54 -14.69
N PRO A 240 52.58 -2.78 -13.80
CA PRO A 240 53.34 -3.52 -12.79
C PRO A 240 53.14 -3.02 -11.36
N ALA A 241 53.21 -4.02 -10.48
CA ALA A 241 53.20 -4.04 -9.03
C ALA A 241 54.01 -2.94 -8.33
N SER A 242 53.47 -2.53 -7.18
CA SER A 242 54.17 -1.69 -6.18
C SER A 242 55.24 -2.49 -5.41
N PRO A 243 56.28 -1.80 -4.91
CA PRO A 243 57.38 -2.40 -4.14
C PRO A 243 57.00 -2.80 -2.71
#